data_AF-A0A3P7JX32-F1
#
_entry.id   AF-A0A3P7JX32-F1
#
_cell.length_a   1.000
_cell.length_b   1.000
_cell.length_c   1.000
_cell.angle_alpha   90.00
_cell.angle_beta   90.00
_cell.angle_gamma   90.00
#
_symmetry.space_group_name_H-M   'P 1'
#
loop_
_entity.id
_entity.type
_entity.pdbx_description
1 polymer ?
#
loop_
_entity_poly.entity_id
_entity_poly.type
_entity_poly.pdbx_seq_one_letter_code
_entity_poly.pdbx_strand_id
1 'polypeptide(L)'
;MFALEPGKKGSISYTEEEESTMPKPSEPSDDQLENFKKGCPKAKVITMSNGAPIHDKNNSLTVGPRGPLLMQDVVFMDEMAHFDRERIPERVVHAKGGGAHGYFEVTHDISKYCKASLFNKVGKHTPVFVRFSTVV
;
A
#
# COMPACT_ATOMS: atom_id res chain seq x y z
N MET A 1 -45.71 -32.16 7.07
CA MET A 1 -46.62 -32.95 6.21
C MET A 1 -46.09 -32.81 4.80
N PHE A 2 -45.96 -33.93 4.08
CA PHE A 2 -45.23 -34.18 2.82
C PHE A 2 -43.71 -34.32 2.93
N ALA A 3 -43.03 -35.32 2.37
CA ALA A 3 -43.26 -36.76 2.20
C ALA A 3 -41.90 -37.28 1.70
N LEU A 4 -41.29 -38.23 2.41
CA LEU A 4 -40.07 -38.90 1.97
C LEU A 4 -40.47 -40.08 1.09
N GLU A 5 -39.94 -40.16 -0.14
CA GLU A 5 -39.96 -41.39 -0.93
C GLU A 5 -38.62 -42.14 -0.83
N PRO A 6 -38.64 -43.48 -0.77
CA PRO A 6 -37.49 -44.28 -0.39
C PRO A 6 -36.69 -44.78 -1.60
N GLY A 7 -35.37 -44.90 -1.42
CA GLY A 7 -34.58 -45.93 -2.11
C GLY A 7 -33.93 -45.53 -3.44
N LYS A 8 -32.76 -44.90 -3.36
CA LYS A 8 -31.62 -45.23 -4.23
C LYS A 8 -30.36 -45.37 -3.39
N LYS A 9 -29.89 -46.60 -3.22
CA LYS A 9 -28.51 -46.90 -2.82
C LYS A 9 -27.62 -46.59 -4.02
N GLY A 10 -27.07 -45.38 -4.04
CA GLY A 10 -25.97 -44.99 -4.92
C GLY A 10 -24.84 -44.51 -4.02
N SER A 11 -23.68 -45.14 -4.14
CA SER A 11 -22.45 -44.83 -3.42
C SER A 11 -22.19 -43.31 -3.36
N ILE A 12 -22.06 -42.78 -2.15
CA ILE A 12 -21.51 -41.44 -1.91
C ILE A 12 -20.00 -41.57 -2.16
N SER A 13 -19.58 -41.38 -3.40
CA SER A 13 -18.18 -41.09 -3.72
C SER A 13 -17.95 -39.61 -3.43
N TYR A 14 -17.18 -39.33 -2.38
CA TYR A 14 -16.60 -38.01 -2.17
C TYR A 14 -15.57 -37.79 -3.28
N THR A 15 -15.91 -36.92 -4.25
CA THR A 15 -14.92 -36.34 -5.16
C THR A 15 -14.32 -35.13 -4.44
N GLU A 16 -13.18 -35.35 -3.80
CA GLU A 16 -12.26 -34.31 -3.38
C GLU A 16 -11.61 -33.70 -4.63
N GLU A 17 -12.25 -32.74 -5.29
CA GLU A 17 -11.64 -32.03 -6.40
C GLU A 17 -12.13 -30.56 -6.44
N GLU A 18 -11.18 -29.69 -6.11
CA GLU A 18 -11.06 -28.27 -6.51
C GLU A 18 -11.98 -27.22 -5.86
N GLU A 19 -11.75 -26.95 -4.57
CA GLU A 19 -11.97 -25.61 -3.99
C GLU A 19 -10.74 -24.71 -4.25
N SER A 20 -10.38 -24.49 -5.52
CA SER A 20 -9.41 -23.46 -5.88
C SER A 20 -10.11 -22.27 -6.55
N THR A 21 -10.39 -21.28 -5.71
CA THR A 21 -10.57 -19.85 -6.01
C THR A 21 -11.85 -19.44 -6.73
N MET A 22 -12.98 -19.42 -6.01
CA MET A 22 -13.91 -18.30 -6.18
C MET A 22 -13.16 -17.01 -5.80
N PRO A 23 -13.23 -15.91 -6.58
CA PRO A 23 -12.60 -14.66 -6.18
C PRO A 23 -13.26 -14.21 -4.89
N LYS A 24 -12.48 -14.15 -3.81
CA LYS A 24 -12.90 -13.50 -2.57
C LYS A 24 -13.37 -12.08 -2.93
N PRO A 25 -14.44 -11.54 -2.29
CA PRO A 25 -14.80 -10.14 -2.49
C PRO A 25 -13.55 -9.29 -2.26
N SER A 26 -13.19 -8.44 -3.23
CA SER A 26 -11.91 -7.72 -3.21
C SER A 26 -11.84 -6.83 -1.97
N GLU A 27 -10.77 -6.98 -1.20
CA GLU A 27 -10.51 -6.09 -0.09
C GLU A 27 -10.08 -4.73 -0.65
N PRO A 28 -10.39 -3.60 0.01
CA PRO A 28 -10.01 -2.27 -0.48
C PRO A 28 -8.49 -2.08 -0.62
N SER A 29 -7.68 -2.93 0.02
CA SER A 29 -6.23 -3.01 -0.17
C SER A 29 -5.84 -3.55 -1.55
N ASP A 30 -6.59 -4.51 -2.06
CA ASP A 30 -6.30 -5.18 -3.34
C ASP A 30 -6.60 -4.23 -4.51
N ASP A 31 -7.62 -3.37 -4.34
CA ASP A 31 -8.07 -2.41 -5.35
C ASP A 31 -7.32 -1.06 -5.32
N GLN A 32 -6.20 -0.97 -4.59
CA GLN A 32 -5.47 0.29 -4.39
C GLN A 32 -5.04 0.95 -5.71
N LEU A 33 -4.49 0.17 -6.65
CA LEU A 33 -4.04 0.66 -7.96
C LEU A 33 -5.22 1.13 -8.83
N GLU A 34 -6.34 0.41 -8.78
CA GLU A 34 -7.54 0.78 -9.53
C GLU A 34 -8.16 2.08 -9.01
N ASN A 35 -8.23 2.23 -7.69
CA ASN A 35 -8.73 3.44 -7.06
C ASN A 35 -7.82 4.64 -7.35
N PHE A 36 -6.51 4.44 -7.37
CA PHE A 36 -5.56 5.49 -7.78
C PHE A 36 -5.74 5.90 -9.25
N LYS A 37 -5.91 4.92 -10.15
CA LYS A 37 -6.19 5.16 -11.58
C LYS A 37 -7.47 5.97 -11.79
N LYS A 38 -8.54 5.67 -11.05
CA LYS A 38 -9.81 6.43 -11.09
C LYS A 38 -9.62 7.90 -10.66
N GLY A 39 -8.73 8.17 -9.71
CA GLY A 39 -8.41 9.52 -9.23
C GLY A 39 -7.50 10.35 -10.14
N CYS A 40 -6.76 9.71 -11.05
CA CYS A 40 -5.84 10.38 -11.99
C CYS A 40 -6.34 10.26 -13.44
N PRO A 41 -7.19 11.19 -13.93
CA PRO A 41 -7.79 11.09 -15.26
C PRO A 41 -6.81 11.37 -16.41
N LYS A 42 -5.63 11.96 -16.15
CA LYS A 42 -4.61 12.27 -17.17
C LYS A 42 -3.24 11.80 -16.70
N ALA A 43 -2.52 11.11 -17.60
CA ALA A 43 -1.15 10.71 -17.37
C ALA A 43 -0.24 11.94 -17.27
N LYS A 44 0.63 11.97 -16.27
CA LYS A 44 1.66 13.01 -16.13
C LYS A 44 2.87 12.64 -16.98
N VAL A 45 3.58 13.65 -17.46
CA VAL A 45 4.87 13.46 -18.13
C VAL A 45 5.88 12.98 -17.09
N ILE A 46 6.62 11.92 -17.41
CA ILE A 46 7.70 11.40 -16.56
C ILE A 46 8.88 12.38 -16.66
N THR A 47 9.45 12.75 -15.51
CA THR A 47 10.54 13.74 -15.43
C THR A 47 11.71 13.16 -14.63
N MET A 48 12.91 13.63 -14.94
CA MET A 48 14.10 13.41 -14.11
C MET A 48 13.97 14.14 -12.76
N SER A 49 14.87 13.86 -11.81
CA SER A 49 14.93 14.53 -10.51
C SER A 49 15.04 16.07 -10.60
N ASN A 50 15.61 16.59 -11.69
CA ASN A 50 15.72 18.03 -11.98
C ASN A 50 14.48 18.63 -12.68
N GLY A 51 13.43 17.84 -12.91
CA GLY A 51 12.18 18.27 -13.56
C GLY A 51 12.22 18.29 -15.09
N ALA A 52 13.33 17.92 -15.74
CA ALA A 52 13.38 17.82 -17.19
C ALA A 52 12.58 16.60 -17.68
N PRO A 53 11.83 16.71 -18.80
CA PRO A 53 11.00 15.62 -19.31
C PRO A 53 11.84 14.46 -19.86
N ILE A 54 11.39 13.23 -19.61
CA ILE A 54 11.98 12.00 -20.15
C ILE A 54 11.16 11.59 -21.39
N HIS A 55 11.87 11.37 -22.51
CA HIS A 55 11.24 11.02 -23.79
C HIS A 55 11.05 9.50 -23.96
N ASP A 56 12.06 8.71 -23.60
CA ASP A 56 12.01 7.24 -23.60
C ASP A 56 12.61 6.75 -22.29
N LYS A 57 11.86 5.90 -21.58
CA LYS A 57 12.26 5.28 -20.30
C LYS A 57 12.49 3.77 -20.43
N ASN A 58 12.04 3.15 -21.51
CA ASN A 58 12.11 1.69 -21.65
C ASN A 58 13.45 1.23 -22.22
N ASN A 59 14.21 2.14 -22.83
CA ASN A 59 15.49 1.85 -23.46
C ASN A 59 16.58 2.74 -22.87
N SER A 60 17.77 2.18 -22.68
CA SER A 60 18.96 2.93 -22.28
C SER A 60 19.77 3.40 -23.49
N LEU A 61 20.50 4.48 -23.33
CA LEU A 61 21.32 5.06 -24.39
C LEU A 61 22.62 4.26 -24.57
N THR A 62 22.79 3.70 -25.78
CA THR A 62 23.92 2.83 -26.14
C THR A 62 24.59 3.29 -27.44
N VAL A 63 25.86 2.89 -27.65
CA VAL A 63 26.57 3.16 -28.92
C VAL A 63 26.14 2.16 -29.99
N GLY A 64 24.97 2.40 -30.59
CA GLY A 64 24.36 1.50 -31.57
C GLY A 64 23.69 0.28 -30.93
N PRO A 65 22.97 -0.55 -31.72
CA PRO A 65 22.03 -1.54 -31.18
C PRO A 65 22.63 -2.63 -30.26
N ARG A 66 23.94 -2.89 -30.35
CA ARG A 66 24.65 -3.88 -29.52
C ARG A 66 25.93 -3.30 -28.92
N GLY A 67 26.02 -1.97 -28.82
CA GLY A 67 27.18 -1.30 -28.22
C GLY A 67 27.07 -1.17 -26.70
N PRO A 68 28.13 -0.68 -26.05
CA PRO A 68 28.12 -0.41 -24.62
C PRO A 68 27.17 0.74 -24.27
N LEU A 69 26.75 0.77 -23.00
CA LEU A 69 25.97 1.87 -22.41
C LEU A 69 26.83 3.13 -22.31
N LEU A 70 26.22 4.27 -22.60
CA LEU A 70 26.88 5.57 -22.51
C LEU A 70 26.77 6.16 -21.11
N MET A 71 27.88 6.64 -20.57
CA MET A 71 27.91 7.43 -19.31
C MET A 71 27.18 8.79 -19.44
N GLN A 72 26.78 9.17 -20.65
CA GLN A 72 25.97 10.36 -20.89
C GLN A 72 24.48 10.11 -20.63
N ASP A 73 24.08 8.86 -20.40
CA ASP A 73 22.71 8.51 -20.02
C ASP A 73 22.41 8.96 -18.59
N VAL A 74 22.13 10.25 -18.44
CA VAL A 74 21.78 10.85 -17.15
C VAL A 74 20.43 10.37 -16.61
N VAL A 75 19.52 9.92 -17.49
CA VAL A 75 18.21 9.39 -17.09
C VAL A 75 18.38 8.07 -16.37
N PHE A 76 19.15 7.15 -16.97
CA PHE A 76 19.44 5.85 -16.37
C PHE A 76 20.21 5.99 -15.05
N MET A 77 21.23 6.84 -15.02
CA MET A 77 22.03 7.04 -13.80
C MET A 77 21.22 7.63 -12.66
N ASP A 78 20.33 8.59 -12.91
CA ASP A 78 19.48 9.21 -11.89
C ASP A 78 18.54 8.19 -11.24
N GLU A 79 17.87 7.37 -12.04
CA GLU A 79 16.95 6.33 -11.56
C GLU A 79 17.68 5.24 -10.77
N MET A 80 18.77 4.70 -11.31
CA MET A 80 19.54 3.66 -10.62
C MET A 80 20.18 4.17 -9.33
N ALA A 81 20.72 5.40 -9.34
CA ALA A 81 21.34 5.98 -8.16
C ALA A 81 20.34 6.21 -7.02
N HIS A 82 19.08 6.53 -7.35
CA HIS A 82 18.00 6.63 -6.39
C HIS A 82 17.58 5.24 -5.87
N PHE A 83 17.39 4.28 -6.78
CA PHE A 83 17.02 2.90 -6.44
C PHE A 83 18.01 2.24 -5.48
N ASP A 84 19.32 2.40 -5.73
CA ASP A 84 20.38 1.86 -4.86
C ASP A 84 20.36 2.44 -3.44
N ARG A 85 19.71 3.60 -3.23
CA ARG A 85 19.65 4.34 -1.97
C ARG A 85 18.28 4.34 -1.30
N GLU A 86 17.35 3.50 -1.74
CA GLU A 86 16.01 3.42 -1.14
C GLU A 86 16.03 2.87 0.29
N ARG A 87 17.04 2.06 0.63
CA ARG A 87 17.13 1.43 1.95
C ARG A 87 17.77 2.36 2.96
N ILE A 88 17.00 2.71 3.99
CA ILE A 88 17.47 3.37 5.21
C ILE A 88 17.51 2.32 6.31
N PRO A 89 18.44 2.39 7.28
CA PRO A 89 18.46 1.47 8.41
C PRO A 89 17.11 1.39 9.12
N GLU A 90 16.68 0.17 9.43
CA GLU A 90 15.46 -0.06 10.20
C GLU A 90 15.64 0.33 11.67
N ARG A 91 14.54 0.47 12.41
CA ARG A 91 14.59 0.74 13.85
C ARG A 91 15.19 -0.47 14.58
N VAL A 92 16.13 -0.24 15.50
CA VAL A 92 16.80 -1.29 16.30
C VAL A 92 15.82 -2.19 17.04
N VAL A 93 14.69 -1.63 17.49
CA VAL A 93 13.53 -2.35 18.04
C VAL A 93 12.27 -1.82 17.39
N HIS A 94 11.17 -2.58 17.45
CA HIS A 94 9.92 -2.20 16.81
C HIS A 94 10.06 -2.01 15.29
N ALA A 95 10.87 -2.82 14.60
CA ALA A 95 11.16 -2.66 13.17
C ALA A 95 9.88 -2.76 12.31
N LYS A 96 9.14 -3.86 12.46
CA LYS A 96 7.88 -4.09 11.74
C LYS A 96 6.70 -3.38 12.41
N GLY A 97 5.90 -2.67 11.61
CA GLY A 97 4.74 -1.96 12.12
C GLY A 97 3.86 -1.37 11.02
N GLY A 98 2.63 -1.03 11.39
CA GLY A 98 1.65 -0.33 10.55
C GLY A 98 1.26 1.01 11.17
N GLY A 99 0.90 1.99 10.35
CA GLY A 99 0.51 3.33 10.79
C GLY A 99 -0.90 3.70 10.35
N ALA A 100 -1.61 4.48 11.16
CA ALA A 100 -2.90 5.05 10.81
C ALA A 100 -2.99 6.50 11.28
N HIS A 101 -3.68 7.33 10.51
CA HIS A 101 -4.03 8.70 10.88
C HIS A 101 -5.46 8.74 11.41
N GLY A 102 -5.72 9.66 12.33
CA GLY A 102 -7.06 9.90 12.85
C GLY A 102 -7.11 11.20 13.65
N TYR A 103 -8.13 11.31 14.48
CA TYR A 103 -8.30 12.43 15.39
C TYR A 103 -8.58 11.91 16.79
N PHE A 104 -8.09 12.66 17.78
CA PHE A 104 -8.41 12.48 19.18
C PHE A 104 -9.45 13.53 19.58
N GLU A 105 -10.56 13.09 20.16
CA GLU A 105 -11.64 13.96 20.63
C GLU A 105 -11.74 13.90 22.17
N VAL A 106 -11.73 15.08 22.79
CA VAL A 106 -11.90 15.21 24.25
C VAL A 106 -13.37 15.04 24.61
N THR A 107 -13.73 13.94 25.28
CA THR A 107 -15.12 13.67 25.71
C THR A 107 -15.43 14.17 27.12
N HIS A 108 -14.43 14.23 28.00
CA HIS A 108 -14.59 14.59 29.41
C HIS A 108 -13.63 15.70 29.81
N ASP A 109 -14.08 16.62 30.67
CA ASP A 109 -13.24 17.71 31.16
C ASP A 109 -12.26 17.23 32.24
N ILE A 110 -10.98 17.41 31.96
CA ILE A 110 -9.86 17.10 32.86
C ILE A 110 -8.98 18.32 33.15
N SER A 111 -9.49 19.53 32.87
CA SER A 111 -8.79 20.81 33.06
C SER A 111 -8.30 21.01 34.50
N LYS A 112 -8.99 20.43 35.50
CA LYS A 112 -8.58 20.43 36.91
C LYS A 112 -7.24 19.73 37.17
N TYR A 113 -6.83 18.79 36.32
CA TYR A 113 -5.60 18.01 36.48
C TYR A 113 -4.52 18.38 35.48
N CYS A 114 -4.90 18.75 34.26
CA CYS A 114 -3.95 19.01 33.18
C CYS A 114 -4.31 20.28 32.42
N LYS A 115 -3.37 21.23 32.38
CA LYS A 115 -3.46 22.47 31.60
C LYS A 115 -3.01 22.33 30.14
N ALA A 116 -2.82 21.10 29.66
CA ALA A 116 -2.34 20.88 28.30
C ALA A 116 -3.38 21.33 27.27
N SER A 117 -2.93 22.05 26.24
CA SER A 117 -3.81 22.64 25.23
C SER A 117 -4.63 21.60 24.47
N LEU A 118 -4.19 20.34 24.42
CA LEU A 118 -4.90 19.23 23.81
C LEU A 118 -6.17 18.79 24.58
N PHE A 119 -6.24 19.05 25.89
CA PHE A 119 -7.38 18.69 26.75
C PHE A 119 -8.27 19.89 27.14
N ASN A 120 -7.97 21.07 26.61
CA ASN A 120 -8.47 22.34 27.14
C ASN A 120 -9.98 22.57 26.98
N LYS A 121 -10.63 21.86 26.05
CA LYS A 121 -12.07 21.96 25.78
C LYS A 121 -12.63 20.60 25.39
N VAL A 122 -13.78 20.24 25.97
CA VAL A 122 -14.60 19.11 25.53
C VAL A 122 -15.06 19.36 24.09
N GLY A 123 -14.96 18.33 23.24
CA GLY A 123 -15.23 18.38 21.80
C GLY A 123 -14.05 18.88 20.95
N LYS A 124 -12.87 19.15 21.54
CA LYS A 124 -11.70 19.52 20.75
C LYS A 124 -11.16 18.30 20.00
N HIS A 125 -11.07 18.40 18.67
CA HIS A 125 -10.44 17.40 17.81
C HIS A 125 -8.97 17.75 17.58
N THR A 126 -8.06 16.82 17.86
CA THR A 126 -6.62 16.97 17.64
C THR A 126 -6.14 15.90 16.66
N PRO A 127 -5.47 16.25 15.55
CA PRO A 127 -4.96 15.25 14.61
C PRO A 127 -3.90 14.39 15.28
N VAL A 128 -4.01 13.08 15.13
CA VAL A 128 -3.08 12.11 15.71
C VAL A 128 -2.61 11.12 14.65
N PHE A 129 -1.38 10.64 14.83
CA PHE A 129 -0.81 9.55 14.07
C PHE A 129 -0.39 8.46 15.04
N VAL A 130 -0.86 7.23 14.79
CA VAL A 130 -0.56 6.06 15.62
C VAL A 130 0.26 5.09 14.79
N ARG A 131 1.32 4.55 15.40
CA ARG A 131 2.14 3.48 14.84
C ARG A 131 2.06 2.24 15.73
N PHE A 132 1.50 1.17 15.20
CA PHE A 132 1.53 -0.15 15.81
C PHE A 132 2.81 -0.87 15.40
N SER A 133 3.45 -1.61 16.30
CA SER A 133 4.67 -2.35 15.97
C SER A 133 4.87 -3.55 16.87
N THR A 134 5.54 -4.59 16.34
CA THR A 134 5.88 -5.80 17.09
C THR A 134 7.25 -5.68 17.72
N VAL A 135 7.46 -6.32 18.87
CA VAL A 135 8.79 -6.55 19.47
C VAL A 135 9.06 -8.03 19.44
N VAL A 136 10.29 -8.41 19.13
CA VAL A 136 10.81 -9.77 19.29
C VAL A 136 11.75 -9.75 20.49
#